data_AF-A0A7L4NIE3-F1
#
_entry.id   AF-A0A7L4NIE3-F1
#
_cell.length_a   1.000
_cell.length_b   1.000
_cell.length_c   1.000
_cell.angle_alpha   90.00
_cell.angle_beta   90.00
_cell.angle_gamma   90.00
#
_symmetry.space_group_name_H-M   'P 1'
#
loop_
_entity.id
_entity.type
_entity.pdbx_description
1 polymer ?
#
loop_
_entity_poly.entity_id
_entity_poly.type
_entity_poly.pdbx_seq_one_letter_code
_entity_poly.pdbx_strand_id
1 'polypeptide(L)' 'MANHSQFGFQDPSSPIIEELVEFHDHALIVALAICSLVLYLLTLILIENVLSNS' A
#
# COMPACT_ATOMS: atom_id res chain seq x y z
N MET A 1 0.84 -22.63 -8.24
CA MET A 1 1.27 -22.23 -9.59
C MET A 1 0.75 -20.81 -9.80
N ALA A 2 1.60 -19.89 -10.26
CA ALA A 2 1.19 -18.50 -10.44
C ALA A 2 0.27 -18.35 -11.67
N ASN A 3 -0.85 -17.65 -11.50
CA ASN A 3 -1.74 -17.27 -12.59
C ASN A 3 -1.36 -15.90 -13.16
N HIS A 4 -1.61 -15.70 -14.46
CA HIS A 4 -1.25 -14.49 -15.22
C HIS A 4 -1.74 -13.18 -14.58
N SER A 5 -2.86 -13.20 -13.85
CA SER A 5 -3.50 -12.02 -13.24
C SER A 5 -3.39 -11.98 -11.72
N GLN A 6 -2.49 -12.75 -11.11
CA GLN A 6 -2.39 -12.83 -9.66
C GLN A 6 -1.56 -11.68 -9.08
N PHE A 7 -2.22 -10.75 -8.38
CA PHE A 7 -1.56 -9.64 -7.68
C PHE A 7 -1.05 -10.02 -6.27
N GLY A 8 -1.62 -11.04 -5.64
CA GLY A 8 -1.22 -11.53 -4.32
C GLY A 8 -0.24 -12.71 -4.36
N PHE A 9 0.09 -13.27 -3.21
CA PHE A 9 0.92 -14.47 -3.11
C PHE A 9 0.19 -15.73 -3.59
N GLN A 10 0.95 -16.73 -4.02
CA GLN A 10 0.41 -18.06 -4.34
C GLN A 10 -0.10 -18.73 -3.06
N ASP A 11 -0.98 -19.72 -3.23
CA ASP A 11 -1.49 -20.51 -2.10
C ASP A 11 -0.34 -21.01 -1.21
N PRO A 12 -0.38 -20.73 0.11
CA PRO A 12 0.68 -21.10 1.01
C PRO A 12 0.86 -22.62 1.02
N SER A 13 2.09 -23.08 0.74
CA SER A 13 2.42 -24.52 0.69
C SER A 13 3.07 -25.03 1.97
N SER A 14 3.16 -24.18 3.01
CA SER A 14 3.80 -24.46 4.30
C SER A 14 3.26 -23.49 5.38
N PRO A 15 3.17 -23.90 6.66
CA PRO A 15 2.73 -23.04 7.76
C PRO A 15 3.53 -21.73 7.89
N ILE A 16 4.82 -21.76 7.53
CA ILE A 16 5.68 -20.56 7.59
C ILE A 16 5.28 -19.53 6.52
N ILE A 17 4.82 -19.99 5.35
CA ILE A 17 4.41 -19.08 4.27
C ILE A 17 3.07 -18.42 4.60
N GLU A 18 2.18 -19.11 5.32
CA GLU A 18 0.93 -18.54 5.83
C GLU A 18 1.21 -17.39 6.79
N GLU A 19 2.09 -17.60 7.79
CA GLU A 19 2.48 -16.55 8.74
C GLU A 19 3.19 -15.36 8.04
N LEU A 20 3.98 -15.63 7.00
CA LEU A 20 4.63 -14.57 6.23
C LEU A 20 3.64 -13.74 5.41
N VAL A 21 2.58 -14.37 4.87
CA VAL A 21 1.52 -13.67 4.14
C VAL A 21 0.71 -12.79 5.10
N GLU A 22 0.38 -13.28 6.30
CA GLU A 22 -0.27 -12.47 7.33
C GLU A 22 0.59 -11.27 7.73
N PHE A 23 1.89 -11.48 7.97
CA PHE A 23 2.83 -10.40 8.26
C PHE A 23 2.92 -9.38 7.10
N HIS A 24 2.97 -9.86 5.87
CA HIS A 24 2.99 -9.00 4.68
C HIS A 24 1.74 -8.11 4.63
N ASP A 25 0.56 -8.68 4.83
CA ASP A 25 -0.70 -7.94 4.75
C ASP A 25 -0.76 -6.85 5.82
N HIS A 26 -0.27 -7.14 7.04
CA HIS A 26 -0.12 -6.12 8.08
C HIS A 26 0.86 -5.01 7.69
N ALA A 27 2.01 -5.35 7.14
CA ALA A 27 2.99 -4.36 6.68
C ALA A 27 2.45 -3.49 5.53
N LEU A 28 1.70 -4.10 4.60
CA LEU A 28 1.11 -3.41 3.45
C LEU A 28 0.05 -2.38 3.90
N ILE A 29 -0.80 -2.72 4.89
CA ILE A 29 -1.76 -1.77 5.45
C ILE A 29 -1.06 -0.53 6.00
N VAL A 30 0.04 -0.72 6.76
CA VAL A 30 0.80 0.41 7.32
C VAL A 30 1.46 1.24 6.22
N ALA A 31 2.06 0.60 5.22
CA ALA A 31 2.69 1.30 4.10
C ALA A 31 1.68 2.13 3.29
N LEU A 32 0.49 1.58 3.00
CA LEU A 32 -0.57 2.32 2.30
C LEU A 32 -1.13 3.48 3.14
N ALA A 33 -1.25 3.31 4.46
CA ALA A 33 -1.66 4.40 5.35
C ALA A 33 -0.65 5.56 5.31
N ILE A 34 0.66 5.27 5.34
CA ILE A 34 1.71 6.29 5.23
C ILE A 34 1.69 6.94 3.84
N CYS A 35 1.60 6.16 2.76
CA CYS A 35 1.52 6.70 1.40
C CYS A 35 0.32 7.62 1.20
N SER A 36 -0.86 7.23 1.69
CA SER A 36 -2.07 8.06 1.58
C SER A 36 -1.98 9.34 2.42
N LEU A 37 -1.38 9.28 3.62
CA LEU A 37 -1.12 10.47 4.43
C LEU A 37 -0.16 11.44 3.73
N VAL A 38 0.94 10.94 3.18
CA VAL A 38 1.91 11.77 2.45
C VAL A 38 1.28 12.39 1.21
N LEU A 39 0.52 11.60 0.44
CA LEU A 39 -0.22 12.10 -0.72
C LEU A 39 -1.24 13.18 -0.31
N TYR A 40 -1.96 12.98 0.78
CA TYR A 40 -2.91 13.97 1.31
C TYR A 40 -2.21 15.30 1.62
N LEU A 41 -1.10 15.27 2.36
CA LEU A 41 -0.32 16.47 2.67
C LEU A 41 0.25 17.14 1.42
N LEU A 42 0.72 16.36 0.44
CA LEU A 42 1.19 16.89 -0.84
C LEU A 42 0.07 17.60 -1.59
N THR A 43 -1.12 17.00 -1.67
CA THR A 43 -2.28 17.61 -2.33
C THR A 43 -2.75 18.87 -1.62
N LEU A 44 -2.73 18.89 -0.29
CA LEU A 44 -3.08 20.07 0.51
C LEU A 44 -2.15 21.25 0.17
N ILE A 45 -0.83 21.02 0.22
CA ILE A 45 0.16 22.05 -0.10
C ILE A 45 0.00 22.54 -1.54
N LEU A 46 -0.24 21.62 -2.49
CA LEU A 46 -0.43 21.99 -3.89
C LEU A 46 -1.67 22.88 -4.08
N ILE A 47 -2.79 22.54 -3.42
CA ILE A 47 -4.03 23.32 -3.48
C ILE A 47 -3.81 24.72 -2.87
N GLU A 48 -3.14 24.81 -1.73
CA GLU A 48 -2.81 26.10 -1.10
C GLU A 48 -1.94 26.98 -2.02
N ASN A 49 -0.92 26.40 -2.65
CA ASN A 49 -0.06 27.12 -3.59
C ASN A 49 -0.83 27.61 -4.83
N VAL A 50 -1.73 26.80 -5.37
CA VAL A 50 -2.54 27.18 -6.54
C VAL A 50 -3.49 28.32 -6.17
N LEU A 51 -4.14 28.24 -5.00
CA LEU A 51 -5.04 29.29 -4.52
C LEU A 51 -4.29 30.60 -4.24
N SER A 52 -3.08 30.53 -3.67
CA SER A 52 -2.27 31.73 -3.35
C SER A 52 -1.70 32.43 -4.58
N ASN A 53 -1.52 31.73 -5.71
CA ASN A 53 -1.01 32.31 -6.97
C ASN A 53 -2.12 32.84 -7.89
N SER A 54 -3.39 32.70 -7.48
CA SER A 54 -4.58 33.19 -8.20
C SER A 54 -5.09 34.47 -7.54
#